data_AF-A0A1V5AEG6-F1
#
_entry.id   AF-A0A1V5AEG6-F1
#
_cell.length_a   1.000
_cell.length_b   1.000
_cell.length_c   1.000
_cell.angle_alpha   90.00
_cell.angle_beta   90.00
_cell.angle_gamma   90.00
#
_symmetry.space_group_name_H-M   'P 1'
#
loop_
_entity.id
_entity.type
_entity.pdbx_description
1 polymer ?
#
loop_
_entity_poly.entity_id
_entity_poly.type
_entity_poly.pdbx_seq_one_letter_code
_entity_poly.pdbx_strand_id
1 'polypeptide(L)'
;MKVTVDGLDVLLPEGSDLDDALRAAGSKMLPKTVIGIIKGRGEKARQTNSYWLKTTKGKLRIELVESEMQDVWHECVSRIGELGSRWSNSSAIAWGNFPSTISPDKDAHEYNRWEVALGASGFEPDRTQIIFVKKRHSGAYGVPSSSRGVFARVVGGKSTLDRLEADDRLLGIEPIVEWEDLTHNLVTDDLSTPMTEGMEVYTRFVVDLIGDAPNGSEFLHGAARDGYFTVSAVSSSYISSHVLHGEPITFEHREPRVDGSVTIRAAGRGLGDIFIYKADRTSNPGHSVVGKVTSGMELVKLAQAGHRLAVSVRPERFMAMSMPLQQAIEMADRRGIECSVDGYSGEDAVVVEQSPITTMQVLKEKKVTLKAIPSSRLVAIQLYDDLAPKSLDYFRHVVGLKERPVGPLPVFFVYENTVLFKPVVDAVRYKELLPENKPTGPVPAGSLGLTNQVAKKTGLLGVKFVDDRRYGPSGEKFEGTNIIGKVLDLDKLKDVKEGEMVYVLEVRQ
;
A
#
# COMPACT_ATOMS: atom_id res chain seq x y z
N MET A 1 24.16 -1.11 -21.23
CA MET A 1 23.82 -0.39 -19.99
C MET A 1 23.21 -1.32 -18.96
N LYS A 2 23.46 -1.07 -17.67
CA LYS A 2 22.86 -1.79 -16.54
C LYS A 2 21.70 -0.99 -15.96
N VAL A 3 20.56 -1.63 -15.81
CA VAL A 3 19.32 -1.09 -15.21
C VAL A 3 18.83 -2.09 -14.17
N THR A 4 18.15 -1.64 -13.12
CA THR A 4 17.55 -2.54 -12.12
C THR A 4 16.02 -2.46 -12.25
N VAL A 5 15.33 -3.60 -12.37
CA VAL A 5 13.87 -3.69 -12.47
C VAL A 5 13.34 -4.51 -11.29
N ASP A 6 12.53 -3.91 -10.41
CA ASP A 6 12.01 -4.54 -9.19
C ASP A 6 13.10 -5.22 -8.32
N GLY A 7 14.31 -4.64 -8.32
CA GLY A 7 15.48 -5.17 -7.62
C GLY A 7 16.33 -6.18 -8.40
N LEU A 8 15.93 -6.55 -9.62
CA LEU A 8 16.69 -7.43 -10.51
C LEU A 8 17.55 -6.63 -11.49
N ASP A 9 18.85 -6.89 -11.50
CA ASP A 9 19.77 -6.28 -12.45
C ASP A 9 19.62 -6.88 -13.85
N VAL A 10 19.40 -6.03 -14.85
CA VAL A 10 19.30 -6.38 -16.26
C VAL A 10 20.34 -5.63 -17.10
N LEU A 11 20.92 -6.33 -18.08
CA LEU A 11 21.84 -5.76 -19.06
C LEU A 11 21.08 -5.51 -20.37
N LEU A 12 21.08 -4.26 -20.80
CA LEU A 12 20.37 -3.82 -22.01
C LEU A 12 21.36 -3.21 -23.01
N PRO A 13 21.12 -3.35 -24.33
CA PRO A 13 21.81 -2.57 -25.35
C PRO A 13 21.63 -1.05 -25.13
N GLU A 14 22.54 -0.24 -25.65
CA GLU A 14 22.33 1.21 -25.69
C GLU A 14 21.14 1.58 -26.57
N GLY A 15 20.32 2.53 -26.12
CA GLY A 15 19.11 2.97 -26.82
C GLY A 15 17.86 2.14 -26.52
N SER A 16 17.93 1.12 -25.67
CA SER A 16 16.76 0.37 -25.22
C SER A 16 15.78 1.23 -24.43
N ASP A 17 14.52 0.83 -24.45
CA ASP A 17 13.41 1.49 -23.76
C ASP A 17 12.93 0.71 -22.53
N LEU A 18 11.85 1.19 -21.93
CA LEU A 18 11.24 0.57 -20.76
C LEU A 18 10.67 -0.81 -21.08
N ASP A 19 10.08 -1.02 -22.26
CA ASP A 19 9.55 -2.33 -22.66
C ASP A 19 10.67 -3.38 -22.73
N ASP A 20 11.81 -3.03 -23.33
CA ASP A 20 13.00 -3.88 -23.37
C ASP A 20 13.46 -4.28 -21.95
N ALA A 21 13.50 -3.31 -21.02
CA ALA A 21 13.88 -3.54 -19.64
C ALA A 21 12.92 -4.52 -18.92
N LEU A 22 11.61 -4.32 -19.10
CA LEU A 22 10.59 -5.19 -18.50
C LEU A 22 10.69 -6.62 -19.05
N ARG A 23 10.84 -6.78 -20.38
CA ARG A 23 10.99 -8.09 -21.02
C ARG A 23 12.24 -8.81 -20.54
N ALA A 24 13.38 -8.12 -20.45
CA ALA A 24 14.64 -8.69 -19.96
C ALA A 24 14.51 -9.17 -18.50
N ALA A 25 13.72 -8.47 -17.68
CA ALA A 25 13.45 -8.84 -16.30
C ALA A 25 12.38 -9.94 -16.13
N GLY A 26 11.68 -10.32 -17.21
CA GLY A 26 10.49 -11.19 -17.12
C GLY A 26 9.29 -10.52 -16.44
N SER A 27 9.33 -9.20 -16.28
CA SER A 27 8.27 -8.39 -15.70
C SER A 27 7.27 -7.95 -16.77
N LYS A 28 6.02 -7.74 -16.36
CA LYS A 28 4.97 -7.16 -17.22
C LYS A 28 4.27 -6.04 -16.47
N MET A 29 4.02 -4.94 -17.17
CA MET A 29 3.17 -3.88 -16.65
C MET A 29 1.73 -4.38 -16.52
N LEU A 30 1.12 -4.15 -15.36
CA LEU A 30 -0.32 -4.40 -15.21
C LEU A 30 -1.08 -3.31 -15.99
N PRO A 31 -2.06 -3.64 -16.85
CA PRO A 31 -2.79 -2.65 -17.61
C PRO A 31 -3.39 -1.54 -16.73
N LYS A 32 -3.35 -0.30 -17.21
CA LYS A 32 -3.85 0.91 -16.52
C LYS A 32 -3.09 1.25 -15.23
N THR A 33 -1.91 0.68 -14.99
CA THR A 33 -1.04 1.07 -13.87
C THR A 33 0.16 1.87 -14.33
N VAL A 34 0.73 2.63 -13.42
CA VAL A 34 1.95 3.42 -13.66
C VAL A 34 3.18 2.71 -13.13
N ILE A 35 4.33 3.00 -13.74
CA ILE A 35 5.65 2.53 -13.36
C ILE A 35 6.44 3.71 -12.80
N GLY A 36 7.16 3.47 -11.70
CA GLY A 36 8.08 4.42 -11.11
C GLY A 36 9.49 4.20 -11.63
N ILE A 37 10.19 5.26 -12.03
CA ILE A 37 11.57 5.22 -12.49
C ILE A 37 12.38 6.21 -11.66
N ILE A 38 13.45 5.73 -11.05
CA ILE A 38 14.41 6.55 -10.30
C ILE A 38 15.73 6.55 -11.08
N LYS A 39 16.21 7.72 -11.48
CA LYS A 39 17.52 7.83 -12.13
C LYS A 39 18.61 7.92 -11.07
N GLY A 40 19.48 6.90 -11.02
CA GLY A 40 20.80 6.99 -10.40
C GLY A 40 20.84 7.16 -8.88
N ARG A 41 20.91 6.05 -8.13
CA ARG A 41 21.50 6.06 -6.77
C ARG A 41 23.03 6.17 -6.78
N GLY A 42 23.67 5.83 -7.90
CA GLY A 42 25.12 5.56 -7.99
C GLY A 42 26.05 6.77 -7.80
N GLU A 43 25.70 7.95 -8.35
CA GLU A 43 26.54 9.15 -8.20
C GLU A 43 26.11 10.04 -7.03
N LYS A 44 24.81 10.12 -6.71
CA LYS A 44 24.29 10.99 -5.64
C LYS A 44 24.37 10.41 -4.23
N ALA A 45 24.52 9.09 -4.05
CA ALA A 45 24.87 8.53 -2.74
C ALA A 45 26.23 9.08 -2.23
N ARG A 46 27.07 9.63 -3.12
CA ARG A 46 28.33 10.29 -2.77
C ARG A 46 28.16 11.71 -2.22
N GLN A 47 26.99 12.34 -2.34
CA GLN A 47 26.73 13.74 -1.93
C GLN A 47 25.58 13.88 -0.91
N THR A 48 25.16 12.80 -0.24
CA THR A 48 24.20 12.96 0.86
C THR A 48 24.82 13.77 2.00
N ASN A 49 24.02 14.63 2.61
CA ASN A 49 24.40 15.35 3.82
C ASN A 49 24.16 14.52 5.10
N SER A 50 23.72 13.26 5.01
CA SER A 50 23.37 12.45 6.18
C SER A 50 24.02 11.07 6.14
N TYR A 51 24.55 10.61 7.28
CA TYR A 51 25.21 9.29 7.40
C TYR A 51 24.84 8.57 8.71
N TRP A 52 24.70 7.25 8.62
CA TRP A 52 24.71 6.35 9.78
C TRP A 52 26.11 5.82 10.02
N LEU A 53 26.61 5.99 11.25
CA LEU A 53 27.84 5.37 11.71
C LEU A 53 27.49 4.22 12.66
N LYS A 54 27.92 3.01 12.31
CA LYS A 54 27.74 1.81 13.13
C LYS A 54 28.91 1.69 14.09
N THR A 55 28.64 1.57 15.38
CA THR A 55 29.65 1.30 16.41
C THR A 55 29.32 0.03 17.16
N THR A 56 30.27 -0.44 17.97
CA THR A 56 30.11 -1.57 18.90
C THR A 56 28.97 -1.39 19.90
N LYS A 57 28.61 -0.15 20.26
CA LYS A 57 27.55 0.18 21.23
C LYS A 57 26.25 0.72 20.61
N GLY A 58 26.13 0.75 19.28
CA GLY A 58 24.91 1.16 18.57
C GLY A 58 25.16 1.99 17.33
N LYS A 59 24.16 2.74 16.86
CA LYS A 59 24.27 3.61 15.68
C LYS A 59 24.26 5.09 16.06
N LEU A 60 25.05 5.89 15.35
CA LEU A 60 25.05 7.36 15.41
C LEU A 60 24.58 7.91 14.06
N ARG A 61 23.73 8.94 14.06
CA ARG A 61 23.38 9.69 12.84
C ARG A 61 24.11 11.02 12.86
N ILE A 62 24.85 11.31 11.79
CA ILE A 62 25.45 12.62 11.57
C ILE A 62 24.79 13.32 10.39
N GLU A 63 24.76 14.64 10.47
CA GLU A 63 24.42 15.55 9.37
C GLU A 63 25.62 16.44 9.07
N LEU A 64 25.99 16.53 7.79
CA LEU A 64 27.05 17.40 7.30
C LEU A 64 26.65 18.86 7.50
N VAL A 65 27.63 19.69 7.84
CA VAL A 65 27.47 21.15 7.88
C VAL A 65 28.17 21.73 6.65
N GLU A 66 27.62 22.81 6.11
CA GLU A 66 28.27 23.55 5.01
C GLU A 66 29.64 24.05 5.48
N SER A 67 30.70 23.39 5.02
CA SER A 67 32.08 23.77 5.31
C SER A 67 33.03 23.24 4.24
N GLU A 68 34.23 23.83 4.13
CA GLU A 68 35.29 23.37 3.22
C GLU A 68 35.71 21.91 3.47
N MET A 69 35.38 21.35 4.63
CA MET A 69 35.71 19.97 5.00
C MET A 69 34.71 18.95 4.45
N GLN A 70 33.58 19.40 3.90
CA GLN A 70 32.56 18.55 3.31
C GLN A 70 33.11 17.78 2.09
N ASP A 71 33.82 18.45 1.19
CA ASP A 71 34.41 17.82 0.00
C ASP A 71 35.45 16.75 0.40
N VAL A 72 36.29 17.06 1.38
CA VAL A 72 37.29 16.14 1.94
C VAL A 72 36.62 14.89 2.52
N TRP A 73 35.48 15.05 3.20
CA TRP A 73 34.69 13.92 3.70
C TRP A 73 34.18 13.05 2.55
N HIS A 74 33.58 13.65 1.52
CA HIS A 74 33.04 12.92 0.37
C HIS A 74 34.13 12.13 -0.39
N GLU A 75 35.34 12.68 -0.50
CA GLU A 75 36.50 11.98 -1.09
C GLU A 75 36.93 10.76 -0.26
N CYS A 76 36.82 10.82 1.07
CA CYS A 76 37.41 9.82 1.96
C CYS A 76 36.42 8.76 2.43
N VAL A 77 35.14 9.10 2.63
CA VAL A 77 34.15 8.24 3.32
C VAL A 77 34.02 6.84 2.73
N SER A 78 34.10 6.69 1.40
CA SER A 78 34.01 5.39 0.72
C SER A 78 35.21 4.47 0.98
N ARG A 79 36.34 5.03 1.41
CA ARG A 79 37.58 4.32 1.74
C ARG A 79 37.66 3.97 3.23
N ILE A 80 36.74 4.45 4.05
CA ILE A 80 36.72 4.22 5.49
C ILE A 80 36.02 2.89 5.78
N GLY A 81 36.84 1.88 6.07
CA GLY A 81 36.38 0.58 6.60
C GLY A 81 36.21 0.61 8.12
N GLU A 82 36.44 -0.54 8.74
CA GLU A 82 36.43 -0.65 10.20
C GLU A 82 37.61 0.13 10.82
N LEU A 83 37.31 1.05 11.74
CA LEU A 83 38.31 1.85 12.45
C LEU A 83 38.30 1.59 13.96
N GLY A 84 39.47 1.36 14.52
CA GLY A 84 39.68 1.34 15.97
C GLY A 84 39.77 2.74 16.56
N SER A 85 39.41 2.88 17.84
CA SER A 85 39.61 4.12 18.58
C SER A 85 41.11 4.39 18.77
N ARG A 86 41.52 5.62 18.52
CA ARG A 86 42.92 6.08 18.67
C ARG A 86 43.16 6.68 20.03
N TRP A 87 42.17 7.44 20.48
CA TRP A 87 42.11 7.97 21.83
C TRP A 87 40.66 8.28 22.17
N SER A 88 40.35 8.18 23.45
CA SER A 88 39.07 8.59 24.01
C SER A 88 39.34 9.25 25.35
N ASN A 89 38.74 10.42 25.56
CA ASN A 89 38.74 11.09 26.85
C ASN A 89 37.32 11.57 27.18
N SER A 90 37.18 12.32 28.27
CA SER A 90 35.89 12.83 28.73
C SER A 90 35.26 13.88 27.81
N SER A 91 36.05 14.47 26.90
CA SER A 91 35.65 15.55 26.00
C SER A 91 35.41 15.12 24.57
N ALA A 92 36.09 14.06 24.08
CA ALA A 92 35.97 13.58 22.71
C ALA A 92 36.48 12.13 22.55
N ILE A 93 36.14 11.52 21.42
CA ILE A 93 36.66 10.23 20.97
C ILE A 93 37.07 10.32 19.50
N ALA A 94 38.19 9.71 19.13
CA ALA A 94 38.70 9.73 17.76
C ALA A 94 38.88 8.32 17.19
N TRP A 95 38.39 8.11 15.96
CA TRP A 95 38.59 6.88 15.19
C TRP A 95 39.49 7.14 13.99
N GLY A 96 40.44 6.25 13.75
CA GLY A 96 41.44 6.41 12.69
C GLY A 96 42.36 5.20 12.59
N ASN A 97 43.44 5.22 11.81
CA ASN A 97 43.83 6.28 10.87
C ASN A 97 43.36 5.93 9.45
N PHE A 98 43.16 6.93 8.62
CA PHE A 98 42.95 6.77 7.18
C PHE A 98 43.63 7.93 6.42
N PRO A 99 44.00 7.74 5.15
CA PRO A 99 44.59 8.81 4.34
C PRO A 99 43.55 9.84 3.93
N SER A 100 43.92 11.12 3.96
CA SER A 100 43.10 12.22 3.41
C SER A 100 43.97 13.35 2.85
N THR A 101 43.32 14.34 2.24
CA THR A 101 43.94 15.53 1.62
C THR A 101 44.10 16.71 2.60
N ILE A 102 43.80 16.53 3.90
CA ILE A 102 43.92 17.62 4.87
C ILE A 102 45.37 18.10 5.04
N SER A 103 45.55 19.41 5.15
CA SER A 103 46.85 20.04 5.46
C SER A 103 46.85 20.51 6.92
N PRO A 104 47.40 19.74 7.87
CA PRO A 104 47.16 19.95 9.29
C PRO A 104 47.98 21.11 9.89
N ASP A 105 47.34 21.90 10.75
CA ASP A 105 47.94 22.94 11.58
C ASP A 105 48.00 22.50 13.07
N LYS A 106 48.86 23.16 13.85
CA LYS A 106 49.07 22.98 15.29
C LYS A 106 48.19 23.86 16.16
N ASP A 107 47.45 24.78 15.57
CA ASP A 107 46.58 25.69 16.30
C ASP A 107 45.45 24.96 17.06
N ALA A 108 45.12 25.50 18.23
CA ALA A 108 44.02 25.03 19.04
C ALA A 108 42.73 25.76 18.66
N HIS A 109 41.64 25.00 18.53
CA HIS A 109 40.33 25.55 18.21
C HIS A 109 39.30 25.15 19.27
N GLU A 110 38.24 25.95 19.37
CA GLU A 110 37.10 25.64 20.22
C GLU A 110 36.11 24.74 19.50
N TYR A 111 35.66 23.68 20.18
CA TYR A 111 34.71 22.71 19.69
C TYR A 111 33.48 22.65 20.58
N ASN A 112 32.30 22.56 19.96
CA ASN A 112 31.03 22.40 20.65
C ASN A 112 30.65 20.93 20.78
N ARG A 113 29.87 20.64 21.82
CA ARG A 113 29.27 19.32 22.00
C ARG A 113 28.46 18.92 20.76
N TRP A 114 28.65 17.67 20.33
CA TRP A 114 28.07 17.04 19.15
C TRP A 114 28.63 17.49 17.79
N GLU A 115 29.67 18.33 17.76
CA GLU A 115 30.42 18.54 16.52
C GLU A 115 31.26 17.30 16.19
N VAL A 116 31.49 17.10 14.90
CA VAL A 116 32.37 16.06 14.36
C VAL A 116 33.40 16.72 13.46
N ALA A 117 34.67 16.44 13.71
CA ALA A 117 35.80 17.04 13.00
C ALA A 117 36.68 15.99 12.33
N LEU A 118 37.34 16.38 11.24
CA LEU A 118 38.45 15.66 10.63
C LEU A 118 39.76 16.31 11.05
N GLY A 119 40.69 15.52 11.58
CA GLY A 119 41.99 16.01 12.01
C GLY A 119 43.10 14.97 11.85
N ALA A 120 44.34 15.41 11.66
CA ALA A 120 45.50 14.54 11.50
C ALA A 120 46.24 14.34 12.82
N SER A 121 46.34 13.10 13.29
CA SER A 121 47.19 12.79 14.44
C SER A 121 48.67 12.87 14.06
N GLY A 122 49.47 13.53 14.90
CA GLY A 122 50.89 13.76 14.62
C GLY A 122 51.14 14.77 13.49
N PHE A 123 50.10 15.46 13.00
CA PHE A 123 50.18 16.41 11.90
C PHE A 123 50.63 15.77 10.57
N GLU A 124 50.30 14.49 10.36
CA GLU A 124 50.55 13.74 9.14
C GLU A 124 49.21 13.48 8.39
N PRO A 125 49.02 13.94 7.15
CA PRO A 125 47.77 13.74 6.38
C PRO A 125 47.34 12.27 6.24
N ASP A 126 48.30 11.34 6.18
CA ASP A 126 48.06 9.90 6.14
C ASP A 126 47.52 9.31 7.46
N ARG A 127 47.49 10.12 8.51
CA ARG A 127 47.02 9.78 9.86
C ARG A 127 45.74 10.53 10.24
N THR A 128 44.83 10.69 9.29
CA THR A 128 43.54 11.37 9.52
C THR A 128 42.63 10.56 10.44
N GLN A 129 41.88 11.26 11.28
CA GLN A 129 40.96 10.74 12.28
C GLN A 129 39.62 11.47 12.21
N ILE A 130 38.54 10.74 12.53
CA ILE A 130 37.21 11.31 12.76
C ILE A 130 37.06 11.52 14.27
N ILE A 131 36.84 12.77 14.68
CA ILE A 131 36.82 13.17 16.08
C ILE A 131 35.39 13.58 16.45
N PHE A 132 34.76 12.83 17.34
CA PHE A 132 33.43 13.10 17.86
C PHE A 132 33.50 13.83 19.20
N VAL A 133 32.93 15.03 19.26
CA VAL A 133 32.99 15.90 20.44
C VAL A 133 31.86 15.59 21.40
N LYS A 134 32.22 15.13 22.60
CA LYS A 134 31.28 14.78 23.70
C LYS A 134 30.96 15.97 24.60
N LYS A 135 31.89 16.91 24.78
CA LYS A 135 31.75 18.12 25.62
C LYS A 135 32.44 19.31 24.96
N ARG A 136 31.97 20.52 25.24
CA ARG A 136 32.63 21.75 24.77
C ARG A 136 34.04 21.85 25.39
N HIS A 137 35.04 22.09 24.56
CA HIS A 137 36.44 22.23 24.98
C HIS A 137 37.27 22.87 23.85
N SER A 138 38.50 23.26 24.18
CA SER A 138 39.51 23.67 23.18
C SER A 138 40.56 22.58 23.00
N GLY A 139 41.00 22.33 21.77
CA GLY A 139 41.98 21.30 21.45
C GLY A 139 42.71 21.55 20.13
N ALA A 140 43.93 21.04 20.02
CA ALA A 140 44.70 21.03 18.77
C ALA A 140 44.57 19.64 18.13
N TYR A 141 43.81 19.56 17.04
CA TYR A 141 43.45 18.29 16.40
C TYR A 141 44.13 18.04 15.06
N GLY A 142 45.08 18.88 14.65
CA GLY A 142 45.71 18.73 13.33
C GLY A 142 44.72 19.03 12.21
N VAL A 143 43.93 20.09 12.37
CA VAL A 143 42.92 20.52 11.39
C VAL A 143 43.52 21.57 10.44
N PRO A 144 42.97 21.79 9.23
CA PRO A 144 43.50 22.80 8.32
C PRO A 144 43.39 24.23 8.85
N SER A 145 44.39 25.07 8.61
CA SER A 145 44.43 26.45 9.12
C SER A 145 43.25 27.33 8.70
N SER A 146 42.60 27.01 7.56
CA SER A 146 41.41 27.70 7.06
C SER A 146 40.11 27.31 7.80
N SER A 147 40.11 26.23 8.60
CA SER A 147 38.89 25.69 9.20
C SER A 147 39.10 25.09 10.59
N ARG A 148 38.03 24.92 11.37
CA ARG A 148 38.08 24.15 12.62
C ARG A 148 38.06 22.63 12.38
N GLY A 149 38.21 22.16 11.15
CA GLY A 149 38.06 20.75 10.77
C GLY A 149 36.64 20.17 10.92
N VAL A 150 35.68 20.96 11.41
CA VAL A 150 34.29 20.54 11.63
C VAL A 150 33.58 20.37 10.29
N PHE A 151 33.06 19.18 10.04
CA PHE A 151 32.35 18.83 8.81
C PHE A 151 30.94 18.29 9.06
N ALA A 152 30.61 17.90 10.30
CA ALA A 152 29.29 17.36 10.62
C ALA A 152 28.87 17.60 12.08
N ARG A 153 27.60 17.30 12.38
CA ARG A 153 27.03 17.27 13.73
C ARG A 153 26.26 15.99 13.98
N VAL A 154 26.31 15.51 15.22
CA VAL A 154 25.53 14.34 15.66
C VAL A 154 24.09 14.75 15.94
N VAL A 155 23.17 14.24 15.13
CA VAL A 155 21.73 14.51 15.22
C VAL A 155 20.94 13.34 15.81
N GLY A 156 21.48 12.13 15.77
CA GLY A 156 20.88 10.93 16.36
C GLY A 156 21.90 10.04 17.07
N GLY A 157 21.45 9.30 18.10
CA GLY A 157 22.33 8.41 18.87
C GLY A 157 23.20 9.14 19.92
N LYS A 158 22.81 10.34 20.36
CA LYS A 158 23.58 11.14 21.34
C LYS A 158 23.89 10.40 22.65
N SER A 159 22.94 9.61 23.16
CA SER A 159 23.15 8.78 24.35
C SER A 159 24.12 7.62 24.11
N THR A 160 24.22 7.12 22.87
CA THR A 160 25.23 6.15 22.46
C THR A 160 26.61 6.80 22.47
N LEU A 161 26.75 8.00 21.89
CA LEU A 161 28.02 8.74 21.87
C LEU A 161 28.60 8.97 23.27
N ASP A 162 27.75 9.33 24.23
CA ASP A 162 28.18 9.58 25.62
C ASP A 162 28.74 8.31 26.32
N ARG A 163 28.38 7.10 25.86
CA ARG A 163 28.83 5.81 26.41
C ARG A 163 30.04 5.20 25.70
N LEU A 164 30.52 5.81 24.62
CA LEU A 164 31.64 5.27 23.84
C LEU A 164 32.97 5.49 24.56
N GLU A 165 33.82 4.48 24.55
CA GLU A 165 35.08 4.39 25.28
C GLU A 165 36.24 4.02 24.34
N ALA A 166 37.46 3.87 24.87
CA ALA A 166 38.67 3.65 24.04
C ALA A 166 38.73 2.28 23.36
N ASP A 167 37.92 1.31 23.79
CA ASP A 167 37.80 -0.02 23.23
C ASP A 167 36.75 -0.12 22.11
N ASP A 168 35.89 0.89 21.98
CA ASP A 168 34.82 0.90 20.99
C ASP A 168 35.33 1.18 19.56
N ARG A 169 34.73 0.49 18.60
CA ARG A 169 35.14 0.51 17.18
C ARG A 169 34.04 1.11 16.32
N LEU A 170 34.45 1.82 15.27
CA LEU A 170 33.59 2.21 14.17
C LEU A 170 33.56 1.05 13.17
N LEU A 171 32.42 0.37 13.08
CA LEU A 171 32.22 -0.83 12.26
C LEU A 171 31.94 -0.51 10.79
N GLY A 172 31.44 0.69 10.50
CA GLY A 172 31.16 1.12 9.14
C GLY A 172 30.32 2.39 9.08
N ILE A 173 30.27 2.97 7.89
CA ILE A 173 29.55 4.21 7.59
C ILE A 173 28.62 3.95 6.41
N GLU A 174 27.34 4.29 6.56
CA GLU A 174 26.32 4.12 5.53
C GLU A 174 25.70 5.48 5.18
N PRO A 175 25.70 5.90 3.90
CA PRO A 175 24.99 7.10 3.48
C PRO A 175 23.48 6.95 3.68
N ILE A 176 22.83 8.00 4.18
CA ILE A 176 21.37 8.11 4.27
C ILE A 176 20.92 8.91 3.06
N VAL A 177 20.36 8.27 2.04
CA VAL A 177 19.77 8.99 0.93
C VAL A 177 18.40 9.49 1.37
N GLU A 178 18.25 10.79 1.61
CA GLU A 178 16.94 11.37 1.84
C GLU A 178 16.16 11.44 0.51
N TRP A 179 14.87 11.16 0.57
CA TRP A 179 14.00 11.05 -0.61
C TRP A 179 13.94 12.33 -1.44
N GLU A 180 14.20 13.47 -0.81
CA GLU A 180 14.14 14.81 -1.40
C GLU A 180 15.34 15.08 -2.35
N ASP A 181 16.43 14.32 -2.24
CA ASP A 181 17.64 14.48 -3.08
C ASP A 181 17.56 13.73 -4.43
N LEU A 182 16.52 12.91 -4.64
CA LEU A 182 16.26 12.21 -5.90
C LEU A 182 15.62 13.16 -6.92
N THR A 183 16.43 14.08 -7.46
CA THR A 183 15.99 15.19 -8.34
C THR A 183 15.47 14.74 -9.71
N HIS A 184 15.52 13.44 -10.05
CA HIS A 184 15.09 12.91 -11.36
C HIS A 184 14.28 11.61 -11.20
N ASN A 185 13.10 11.73 -10.62
CA ASN A 185 12.12 10.65 -10.59
C ASN A 185 11.05 10.87 -11.66
N LEU A 186 10.65 9.79 -12.31
CA LEU A 186 9.61 9.78 -13.33
C LEU A 186 8.54 8.76 -12.93
N VAL A 187 7.28 9.11 -13.15
CA VAL A 187 6.17 8.15 -13.13
C VAL A 187 5.55 8.18 -14.51
N THR A 188 5.44 7.00 -15.13
CA THR A 188 5.01 6.88 -16.52
C THR A 188 4.22 5.58 -16.74
N ASP A 189 3.32 5.58 -17.71
CA ASP A 189 2.72 4.39 -18.30
C ASP A 189 3.21 4.14 -19.74
N ASP A 190 4.10 5.02 -20.24
CA ASP A 190 4.70 4.94 -21.57
C ASP A 190 5.89 3.98 -21.60
N LEU A 191 5.70 2.82 -22.21
CA LEU A 191 6.72 1.79 -22.39
C LEU A 191 7.84 2.17 -23.36
N SER A 192 7.68 3.25 -24.15
CA SER A 192 8.73 3.76 -25.03
C SER A 192 9.73 4.69 -24.33
N THR A 193 9.59 4.87 -23.00
CA THR A 193 10.49 5.70 -22.20
C THR A 193 11.94 5.21 -22.33
N PRO A 194 12.89 6.06 -22.79
CA PRO A 194 14.28 5.65 -22.98
C PRO A 194 14.98 5.30 -21.66
N MET A 195 15.68 4.18 -21.63
CA MET A 195 16.45 3.74 -20.46
C MET A 195 17.89 4.25 -20.53
N THR A 196 18.46 4.56 -19.36
CA THR A 196 19.86 4.97 -19.21
C THR A 196 20.53 4.17 -18.10
N GLU A 197 21.87 4.10 -18.14
CA GLU A 197 22.69 3.46 -17.11
C GLU A 197 22.28 3.87 -15.69
N GLY A 198 22.13 2.89 -14.80
CA GLY A 198 21.85 3.11 -13.38
C GLY A 198 20.42 3.55 -13.06
N MET A 199 19.48 3.46 -14.00
CA MET A 199 18.06 3.61 -13.72
C MET A 199 17.52 2.43 -12.89
N GLU A 200 16.59 2.74 -11.99
CA GLU A 200 15.82 1.76 -11.22
C GLU A 200 14.35 1.88 -11.59
N VAL A 201 13.75 0.77 -12.00
CA VAL A 201 12.36 0.65 -12.44
C VAL A 201 11.57 -0.13 -11.41
N TYR A 202 10.43 0.43 -10.99
CA TYR A 202 9.53 -0.15 -10.00
C TYR A 202 8.16 -0.33 -10.62
N THR A 203 7.79 -1.59 -10.90
CA THR A 203 6.55 -1.94 -11.59
C THR A 203 5.41 -2.21 -10.63
N ARG A 204 5.73 -2.61 -9.39
CA ARG A 204 4.76 -2.98 -8.36
C ARG A 204 5.31 -2.76 -6.97
N PHE A 205 4.42 -2.75 -5.99
CA PHE A 205 4.78 -2.84 -4.57
C PHE A 205 4.13 -4.06 -3.93
N VAL A 206 4.74 -4.53 -2.84
CA VAL A 206 4.30 -5.72 -2.11
C VAL A 206 3.88 -5.33 -0.71
N VAL A 207 2.68 -5.75 -0.30
CA VAL A 207 2.18 -5.59 1.06
C VAL A 207 2.11 -6.94 1.74
N ASP A 208 2.81 -7.07 2.87
CA ASP A 208 2.66 -8.22 3.77
C ASP A 208 1.64 -7.87 4.85
N LEU A 209 0.57 -8.66 4.90
CA LEU A 209 -0.52 -8.52 5.85
C LEU A 209 -0.13 -9.02 7.25
N ILE A 210 -0.71 -8.39 8.27
CA ILE A 210 -0.54 -8.77 9.67
C ILE A 210 -1.67 -9.72 10.06
N GLY A 211 -1.32 -10.89 10.60
CA GLY A 211 -2.29 -11.92 11.00
C GLY A 211 -3.25 -11.53 12.13
N ASP A 212 -2.88 -10.54 12.93
CA ASP A 212 -3.71 -10.02 14.02
C ASP A 212 -4.83 -9.08 13.55
N ALA A 213 -4.89 -8.77 12.25
CA ALA A 213 -5.96 -7.97 11.63
C ALA A 213 -6.66 -8.73 10.49
N PRO A 214 -7.38 -9.84 10.78
CA PRO A 214 -7.99 -10.68 9.75
C PRO A 214 -9.09 -9.98 8.94
N ASN A 215 -9.93 -9.15 9.55
CA ASN A 215 -10.95 -8.39 8.82
C ASN A 215 -10.31 -7.27 7.99
N GLY A 216 -9.33 -6.56 8.56
CA GLY A 216 -8.58 -5.54 7.85
C GLY A 216 -7.79 -6.10 6.66
N SER A 217 -7.32 -7.34 6.77
CA SER A 217 -6.67 -8.07 5.68
C SER A 217 -7.62 -8.33 4.51
N GLU A 218 -8.83 -8.84 4.79
CA GLU A 218 -9.85 -9.02 3.74
C GLU A 218 -10.28 -7.71 3.11
N PHE A 219 -10.37 -6.65 3.89
CA PHE A 219 -10.72 -5.32 3.42
C PHE A 219 -9.67 -4.80 2.43
N LEU A 220 -8.37 -4.95 2.74
CA LEU A 220 -7.30 -4.58 1.81
C LEU A 220 -7.33 -5.45 0.54
N HIS A 221 -7.58 -6.75 0.67
CA HIS A 221 -7.77 -7.63 -0.48
C HIS A 221 -8.95 -7.21 -1.36
N GLY A 222 -10.07 -6.77 -0.77
CA GLY A 222 -11.21 -6.21 -1.49
C GLY A 222 -10.82 -4.97 -2.30
N ALA A 223 -10.09 -4.04 -1.68
CA ALA A 223 -9.62 -2.82 -2.34
C ALA A 223 -8.57 -3.08 -3.45
N ALA A 224 -7.77 -4.14 -3.32
CA ALA A 224 -6.71 -4.53 -4.25
C ALA A 224 -7.11 -5.67 -5.21
N ARG A 225 -8.41 -6.00 -5.31
CA ARG A 225 -8.90 -7.19 -6.05
C ARG A 225 -8.50 -7.21 -7.53
N ASP A 226 -8.36 -6.03 -8.14
CA ASP A 226 -8.03 -5.87 -9.55
C ASP A 226 -6.50 -5.84 -9.78
N GLY A 227 -5.71 -6.15 -8.75
CA GLY A 227 -4.24 -6.18 -8.79
C GLY A 227 -3.57 -4.81 -8.69
N TYR A 228 -4.34 -3.73 -8.48
CA TYR A 228 -3.81 -2.39 -8.30
C TYR A 228 -4.42 -1.66 -7.09
N PHE A 229 -3.66 -0.70 -6.56
CA PHE A 229 -4.07 0.25 -5.54
C PHE A 229 -4.34 1.61 -6.19
N THR A 230 -5.56 2.13 -6.05
CA THR A 230 -5.94 3.44 -6.58
C THR A 230 -5.59 4.55 -5.61
N VAL A 231 -4.79 5.52 -6.03
CA VAL A 231 -4.35 6.63 -5.19
C VAL A 231 -5.37 7.77 -5.30
N SER A 232 -6.15 7.98 -4.25
CA SER A 232 -7.17 9.03 -4.18
C SER A 232 -6.62 10.34 -3.64
N ALA A 233 -5.67 10.31 -2.70
CA ALA A 233 -5.01 11.50 -2.18
C ALA A 233 -3.55 11.24 -1.79
N VAL A 234 -2.76 12.31 -1.80
CA VAL A 234 -1.33 12.28 -1.47
C VAL A 234 -1.02 13.39 -0.47
N SER A 235 -0.21 13.04 0.53
CA SER A 235 0.36 13.94 1.52
C SER A 235 1.89 13.78 1.51
N SER A 236 2.62 14.63 2.24
CA SER A 236 4.04 14.39 2.53
C SER A 236 4.25 13.09 3.30
N SER A 237 3.27 12.67 4.12
CA SER A 237 3.43 11.55 5.06
C SER A 237 2.72 10.25 4.67
N TYR A 238 1.82 10.28 3.70
CA TYR A 238 1.09 9.08 3.26
C TYR A 238 0.51 9.27 1.86
N ILE A 239 0.09 8.16 1.25
CA ILE A 239 -0.91 8.11 0.19
C ILE A 239 -2.16 7.42 0.72
N SER A 240 -3.33 7.73 0.17
CA SER A 240 -4.58 7.07 0.55
C SER A 240 -5.42 6.63 -0.64
N SER A 241 -6.20 5.57 -0.41
CA SER A 241 -7.25 5.07 -1.31
C SER A 241 -8.61 5.21 -0.63
N HIS A 242 -9.57 5.75 -1.36
CA HIS A 242 -10.96 5.94 -0.91
C HIS A 242 -11.92 4.95 -1.60
N VAL A 243 -11.40 3.86 -2.19
CA VAL A 243 -12.21 2.88 -2.94
C VAL A 243 -13.28 2.21 -2.07
N LEU A 244 -12.99 2.03 -0.77
CA LEU A 244 -13.92 1.49 0.23
C LEU A 244 -14.31 2.56 1.27
N HIS A 245 -14.32 3.82 0.86
CA HIS A 245 -14.71 4.91 1.74
C HIS A 245 -16.12 4.70 2.27
N GLY A 246 -16.28 4.83 3.58
CA GLY A 246 -17.54 4.67 4.29
C GLY A 246 -17.83 3.25 4.76
N GLU A 247 -17.07 2.23 4.30
CA GLU A 247 -17.32 0.84 4.65
C GLU A 247 -16.95 0.54 6.13
N PRO A 248 -17.83 -0.15 6.87
CA PRO A 248 -17.59 -0.55 8.25
C PRO A 248 -16.42 -1.52 8.34
N ILE A 249 -15.49 -1.22 9.25
CA ILE A 249 -14.38 -2.10 9.55
C ILE A 249 -14.09 -2.09 11.04
N THR A 250 -13.86 -3.28 11.59
CA THR A 250 -13.50 -3.46 12.99
C THR A 250 -12.08 -2.96 13.23
N PHE A 251 -11.85 -2.28 14.33
CA PHE A 251 -10.49 -1.99 14.79
C PHE A 251 -9.90 -3.26 15.41
N GLU A 252 -8.79 -3.76 14.87
CA GLU A 252 -8.21 -5.05 15.28
C GLU A 252 -6.81 -4.91 15.87
N HIS A 253 -5.98 -4.01 15.32
CA HIS A 253 -4.57 -3.99 15.63
C HIS A 253 -3.99 -2.57 15.72
N ARG A 254 -3.34 -2.28 16.85
CA ARG A 254 -2.77 -0.96 17.17
C ARG A 254 -1.25 -1.01 17.15
N GLU A 255 -0.65 -0.33 16.19
CA GLU A 255 0.81 -0.17 16.10
C GLU A 255 1.18 1.28 15.72
N PRO A 256 2.45 1.72 15.92
CA PRO A 256 2.97 2.93 15.32
C PRO A 256 2.85 2.90 13.79
N ARG A 257 2.62 4.07 13.19
CA ARG A 257 2.45 4.22 11.75
C ARG A 257 3.78 4.64 11.14
N VAL A 258 4.70 3.68 11.05
CA VAL A 258 6.06 3.91 10.52
C VAL A 258 6.09 3.90 9.00
N ASP A 259 7.21 4.26 8.39
CA ASP A 259 7.41 4.15 6.94
C ASP A 259 7.04 2.73 6.43
N GLY A 260 6.21 2.69 5.39
CA GLY A 260 5.66 1.48 4.81
C GLY A 260 4.45 0.88 5.55
N SER A 261 4.01 1.40 6.70
CA SER A 261 2.80 0.89 7.37
C SER A 261 1.56 1.09 6.50
N VAL A 262 0.73 0.05 6.39
CA VAL A 262 -0.60 0.09 5.76
C VAL A 262 -1.66 0.07 6.85
N THR A 263 -2.54 1.07 6.85
CA THR A 263 -3.59 1.19 7.88
C THR A 263 -4.95 1.44 7.25
N ILE A 264 -6.00 1.01 7.94
CA ILE A 264 -7.38 1.31 7.57
C ILE A 264 -7.99 2.13 8.69
N ARG A 265 -8.68 3.20 8.32
CA ARG A 265 -9.38 4.02 9.30
C ARG A 265 -10.68 3.35 9.73
N ALA A 266 -10.74 2.93 10.99
CA ALA A 266 -11.86 2.21 11.60
C ALA A 266 -12.85 3.13 12.36
N ALA A 267 -12.55 4.43 12.51
CA ALA A 267 -13.47 5.39 13.11
C ALA A 267 -13.33 6.83 12.61
N GLY A 268 -14.43 7.58 12.71
CA GLY A 268 -14.50 9.01 12.37
C GLY A 268 -14.68 9.30 10.88
N ARG A 269 -14.38 10.55 10.49
CA ARG A 269 -14.44 11.01 9.09
C ARG A 269 -13.40 10.26 8.26
N GLY A 270 -13.76 9.70 7.12
CA GLY A 270 -12.84 8.88 6.33
C GLY A 270 -12.75 7.42 6.80
N LEU A 271 -13.80 6.92 7.48
CA LEU A 271 -13.92 5.48 7.73
C LEU A 271 -13.71 4.69 6.43
N GLY A 272 -12.98 3.58 6.48
CA GLY A 272 -12.75 2.70 5.34
C GLY A 272 -11.66 3.19 4.39
N ASP A 273 -11.14 4.41 4.60
CA ASP A 273 -9.99 4.89 3.85
C ASP A 273 -8.75 4.09 4.23
N ILE A 274 -7.99 3.68 3.22
CA ILE A 274 -6.76 2.91 3.35
C ILE A 274 -5.59 3.86 3.15
N PHE A 275 -4.61 3.81 4.05
CA PHE A 275 -3.44 4.68 4.06
C PHE A 275 -2.17 3.86 3.97
N ILE A 276 -1.22 4.30 3.17
CA ILE A 276 0.15 3.78 3.14
C ILE A 276 1.09 4.91 3.53
N TYR A 277 1.81 4.75 4.64
CA TYR A 277 2.67 5.80 5.21
C TYR A 277 4.03 5.84 4.53
N LYS A 278 4.48 7.06 4.23
CA LYS A 278 5.79 7.39 3.62
C LYS A 278 6.80 7.94 4.63
N ALA A 279 6.35 8.17 5.87
CA ALA A 279 7.13 8.74 6.95
C ALA A 279 6.52 8.34 8.30
N ASP A 280 7.36 8.30 9.32
CA ASP A 280 6.96 7.87 10.65
C ASP A 280 5.93 8.81 11.30
N ARG A 281 4.88 8.22 11.87
CA ARG A 281 3.81 8.89 12.59
C ARG A 281 3.41 8.07 13.81
N THR A 282 2.97 8.77 14.85
CA THR A 282 2.47 8.13 16.08
C THR A 282 1.21 7.30 15.82
N SER A 283 0.95 6.29 16.65
CA SER A 283 -0.30 5.52 16.58
C SER A 283 -1.53 6.42 16.69
N ASN A 284 -2.65 6.04 16.06
CA ASN A 284 -3.92 6.74 16.17
C ASN A 284 -5.03 5.72 16.51
N PRO A 285 -5.86 5.95 17.55
CA PRO A 285 -6.91 5.01 17.95
C PRO A 285 -7.99 4.79 16.87
N GLY A 286 -8.09 5.65 15.86
CA GLY A 286 -8.99 5.48 14.72
C GLY A 286 -8.39 4.70 13.55
N HIS A 287 -7.13 4.26 13.60
CA HIS A 287 -6.44 3.56 12.52
C HIS A 287 -5.97 2.18 12.95
N SER A 288 -6.50 1.13 12.32
CA SER A 288 -6.03 -0.24 12.49
C SER A 288 -4.90 -0.51 11.51
N VAL A 289 -3.76 -1.01 11.98
CA VAL A 289 -2.64 -1.41 11.10
C VAL A 289 -2.93 -2.80 10.56
N VAL A 290 -2.87 -2.98 9.24
CA VAL A 290 -3.28 -4.22 8.56
C VAL A 290 -2.16 -4.89 7.79
N GLY A 291 -1.09 -4.16 7.50
CA GLY A 291 0.03 -4.69 6.74
C GLY A 291 1.21 -3.73 6.69
N LYS A 292 2.26 -4.15 6.01
CA LYS A 292 3.46 -3.36 5.76
C LYS A 292 3.93 -3.54 4.32
N VAL A 293 4.31 -2.45 3.67
CA VAL A 293 5.01 -2.49 2.39
C VAL A 293 6.40 -3.05 2.61
N THR A 294 6.73 -4.17 1.98
CA THR A 294 8.03 -4.85 2.11
C THR A 294 8.87 -4.79 0.84
N SER A 295 8.29 -4.40 -0.29
CA SER A 295 8.99 -4.12 -1.54
C SER A 295 8.26 -3.06 -2.36
N GLY A 296 8.98 -2.31 -3.20
CA GLY A 296 8.42 -1.27 -4.07
C GLY A 296 7.91 -0.03 -3.33
N MET A 297 8.49 0.29 -2.17
CA MET A 297 8.15 1.50 -1.43
C MET A 297 8.43 2.76 -2.26
N GLU A 298 9.38 2.65 -3.18
CA GLU A 298 9.74 3.69 -4.13
C GLU A 298 8.55 4.09 -5.00
N LEU A 299 7.83 3.12 -5.56
CA LEU A 299 6.62 3.36 -6.35
C LEU A 299 5.55 4.09 -5.53
N VAL A 300 5.37 3.69 -4.27
CA VAL A 300 4.43 4.33 -3.33
C VAL A 300 4.81 5.80 -3.09
N LYS A 301 6.09 6.10 -2.94
CA LYS A 301 6.57 7.46 -2.66
C LYS A 301 6.47 8.40 -3.85
N LEU A 302 6.59 7.86 -5.07
CA LEU A 302 6.42 8.59 -6.33
C LEU A 302 4.96 8.82 -6.74
N ALA A 303 4.02 8.09 -6.15
CA ALA A 303 2.63 8.12 -6.58
C ALA A 303 1.96 9.49 -6.40
N GLN A 304 1.09 9.83 -7.35
CA GLN A 304 0.26 11.03 -7.34
C GLN A 304 -1.23 10.64 -7.29
N ALA A 305 -2.08 11.61 -6.93
CA ALA A 305 -3.53 11.40 -6.95
C ALA A 305 -4.00 11.08 -8.38
N GLY A 306 -4.87 10.08 -8.51
CA GLY A 306 -5.34 9.55 -9.80
C GLY A 306 -4.54 8.35 -10.31
N HIS A 307 -3.32 8.12 -9.82
CA HIS A 307 -2.52 6.96 -10.24
C HIS A 307 -3.12 5.64 -9.75
N ARG A 308 -2.87 4.58 -10.53
CA ARG A 308 -3.09 3.19 -10.12
C ARG A 308 -1.74 2.49 -10.05
N LEU A 309 -1.40 1.97 -8.88
CA LEU A 309 -0.12 1.31 -8.63
C LEU A 309 -0.35 -0.19 -8.61
N ALA A 310 0.41 -0.99 -9.36
CA ALA A 310 0.28 -2.44 -9.26
C ALA A 310 0.69 -2.90 -7.85
N VAL A 311 -0.11 -3.78 -7.24
CA VAL A 311 0.09 -4.25 -5.87
C VAL A 311 -0.01 -5.77 -5.81
N SER A 312 0.90 -6.37 -5.04
CA SER A 312 0.81 -7.76 -4.61
C SER A 312 0.60 -7.81 -3.10
N VAL A 313 -0.53 -8.37 -2.67
CA VAL A 313 -0.85 -8.55 -1.25
C VAL A 313 -0.53 -9.99 -0.85
N ARG A 314 0.25 -10.15 0.23
CA ARG A 314 0.63 -11.46 0.78
C ARG A 314 0.08 -11.63 2.20
N PRO A 315 -0.43 -12.82 2.57
CA PRO A 315 -0.61 -13.98 1.71
C PRO A 315 -1.65 -13.71 0.61
N GLU A 316 -1.64 -14.53 -0.45
CA GLU A 316 -2.62 -14.42 -1.52
C GLU A 316 -4.02 -14.72 -0.95
N ARG A 317 -5.03 -13.94 -1.38
CA ARG A 317 -6.41 -14.11 -0.93
C ARG A 317 -6.89 -15.54 -1.16
N PHE A 318 -7.62 -16.11 -0.19
CA PHE A 318 -8.40 -17.33 -0.38
C PHE A 318 -9.86 -16.94 -0.60
N MET A 319 -10.33 -17.04 -1.84
CA MET A 319 -11.68 -16.64 -2.23
C MET A 319 -12.29 -17.71 -3.14
N ALA A 320 -13.15 -18.54 -2.58
CA ALA A 320 -13.81 -19.65 -3.29
C ALA A 320 -15.17 -19.24 -3.89
N MET A 321 -15.79 -18.16 -3.39
CA MET A 321 -17.09 -17.69 -3.87
C MET A 321 -17.05 -17.39 -5.37
N SER A 322 -18.13 -17.70 -6.09
CA SER A 322 -18.31 -17.68 -7.55
C SER A 322 -17.59 -18.77 -8.34
N MET A 323 -16.75 -19.59 -7.72
CA MET A 323 -16.10 -20.72 -8.42
C MET A 323 -17.03 -21.93 -8.52
N PRO A 324 -16.89 -22.76 -9.57
CA PRO A 324 -17.42 -24.11 -9.56
C PRO A 324 -16.89 -24.88 -8.35
N LEU A 325 -17.76 -25.65 -7.69
CA LEU A 325 -17.44 -26.33 -6.44
C LEU A 325 -16.17 -27.20 -6.55
N GLN A 326 -16.04 -27.95 -7.64
CA GLN A 326 -14.89 -28.81 -7.88
C GLN A 326 -13.57 -28.03 -7.94
N GLN A 327 -13.56 -26.87 -8.62
CA GLN A 327 -12.37 -26.01 -8.71
C GLN A 327 -12.02 -25.39 -7.36
N ALA A 328 -13.03 -25.06 -6.55
CA ALA A 328 -12.82 -24.53 -5.21
C ALA A 328 -12.17 -25.57 -4.27
N ILE A 329 -12.59 -26.84 -4.37
CA ILE A 329 -11.98 -27.96 -3.63
C ILE A 329 -10.52 -28.14 -4.08
N GLU A 330 -10.25 -28.17 -5.38
CA GLU A 330 -8.87 -28.28 -5.91
C GLU A 330 -7.98 -27.10 -5.51
N MET A 331 -8.54 -25.90 -5.39
CA MET A 331 -7.81 -24.74 -4.86
C MET A 331 -7.48 -24.92 -3.37
N ALA A 332 -8.42 -25.41 -2.56
CA ALA A 332 -8.20 -25.71 -1.15
C ALA A 332 -7.13 -26.79 -0.96
N ASP A 333 -7.23 -27.89 -1.70
CA ASP A 333 -6.28 -29.02 -1.65
C ASP A 333 -4.85 -28.59 -2.01
N ARG A 334 -4.68 -27.80 -3.08
CA ARG A 334 -3.37 -27.26 -3.49
C ARG A 334 -2.72 -26.38 -2.42
N ARG A 335 -3.53 -25.78 -1.55
CA ARG A 335 -3.07 -24.94 -0.44
C ARG A 335 -3.03 -25.69 0.90
N GLY A 336 -3.33 -27.00 0.90
CA GLY A 336 -3.34 -27.84 2.11
C GLY A 336 -4.45 -27.46 3.10
N ILE A 337 -5.59 -27.01 2.59
CA ILE A 337 -6.78 -26.62 3.37
C ILE A 337 -7.83 -27.73 3.21
N GLU A 338 -8.29 -28.26 4.34
CA GLU A 338 -9.38 -29.25 4.37
C GLU A 338 -10.71 -28.56 4.01
N CYS A 339 -11.44 -29.13 3.05
CA CYS A 339 -12.70 -28.57 2.56
C CYS A 339 -13.89 -29.44 2.98
N SER A 340 -14.89 -28.85 3.62
CA SER A 340 -16.23 -29.43 3.80
C SER A 340 -17.25 -28.70 2.92
N VAL A 341 -18.27 -29.41 2.45
CA VAL A 341 -19.31 -28.85 1.59
C VAL A 341 -20.66 -28.89 2.30
N ASP A 342 -21.37 -27.78 2.27
CA ASP A 342 -22.76 -27.65 2.70
C ASP A 342 -23.66 -27.29 1.51
N GLY A 343 -24.88 -27.82 1.49
CA GLY A 343 -25.83 -27.60 0.40
C GLY A 343 -25.65 -28.53 -0.81
N TYR A 344 -25.72 -27.97 -2.01
CA TYR A 344 -25.80 -28.71 -3.27
C TYR A 344 -24.42 -29.14 -3.79
N SER A 345 -24.27 -30.40 -4.19
CA SER A 345 -23.00 -31.01 -4.62
C SER A 345 -23.03 -31.61 -6.03
N GLY A 346 -23.99 -31.22 -6.87
CA GLY A 346 -24.04 -31.66 -8.27
C GLY A 346 -22.93 -31.05 -9.13
N GLU A 347 -22.83 -31.51 -10.38
CA GLU A 347 -21.76 -31.08 -11.31
C GLU A 347 -21.81 -29.58 -11.66
N ASP A 348 -23.01 -28.97 -11.62
CA ASP A 348 -23.20 -27.53 -11.86
C ASP A 348 -23.18 -26.69 -10.57
N ALA A 349 -22.71 -27.27 -9.45
CA ALA A 349 -22.64 -26.57 -8.17
C ALA A 349 -21.64 -25.40 -8.21
N VAL A 350 -22.08 -24.24 -7.71
CA VAL A 350 -21.27 -23.02 -7.58
C VAL A 350 -21.25 -22.57 -6.14
N VAL A 351 -20.08 -22.18 -5.65
CA VAL A 351 -19.88 -21.71 -4.27
C VAL A 351 -20.42 -20.29 -4.10
N VAL A 352 -21.26 -20.08 -3.10
CA VAL A 352 -21.87 -18.76 -2.80
C VAL A 352 -21.51 -18.22 -1.44
N GLU A 353 -21.11 -19.07 -0.49
CA GLU A 353 -20.61 -18.66 0.82
C GLU A 353 -19.42 -19.54 1.22
N GLN A 354 -18.52 -18.98 2.03
CA GLN A 354 -17.43 -19.70 2.66
C GLN A 354 -17.33 -19.33 4.14
N SER A 355 -16.90 -20.28 4.97
CA SER A 355 -16.62 -20.08 6.40
C SER A 355 -15.34 -20.83 6.79
N PRO A 356 -14.33 -20.20 7.41
CA PRO A 356 -14.26 -18.77 7.75
C PRO A 356 -14.28 -17.82 6.54
N ILE A 357 -14.71 -16.58 6.77
CA ILE A 357 -14.80 -15.55 5.72
C ILE A 357 -13.41 -15.04 5.34
N THR A 358 -12.50 -14.92 6.31
CA THR A 358 -11.21 -14.27 6.11
C THR A 358 -10.12 -15.24 5.69
N THR A 359 -9.27 -14.82 4.75
CA THR A 359 -8.10 -15.58 4.29
C THR A 359 -7.19 -15.95 5.46
N MET A 360 -6.96 -15.02 6.38
CA MET A 360 -6.08 -15.27 7.53
C MET A 360 -6.64 -16.37 8.46
N GLN A 361 -7.95 -16.42 8.67
CA GLN A 361 -8.57 -17.50 9.43
C GLN A 361 -8.52 -18.84 8.69
N VAL A 362 -8.85 -18.85 7.40
CA VAL A 362 -8.77 -20.08 6.58
C VAL A 362 -7.36 -20.67 6.60
N LEU A 363 -6.33 -19.84 6.43
CA LEU A 363 -4.94 -20.28 6.46
C LEU A 363 -4.48 -20.73 7.85
N LYS A 364 -4.98 -20.09 8.92
CA LYS A 364 -4.67 -20.44 10.31
C LYS A 364 -5.31 -21.76 10.72
N GLU A 365 -6.59 -21.95 10.39
CA GLU A 365 -7.37 -23.14 10.73
C GLU A 365 -7.07 -24.32 9.80
N LYS A 366 -6.58 -24.03 8.58
CA LYS A 366 -6.42 -25.00 7.47
C LYS A 366 -7.71 -25.75 7.16
N LYS A 367 -8.85 -25.10 7.38
CA LYS A 367 -10.18 -25.64 7.11
C LYS A 367 -11.06 -24.58 6.48
N VAL A 368 -11.95 -25.00 5.59
CA VAL A 368 -13.01 -24.16 5.04
C VAL A 368 -14.27 -24.98 4.79
N THR A 369 -15.42 -24.42 5.16
CA THR A 369 -16.74 -24.92 4.78
C THR A 369 -17.27 -24.08 3.63
N LEU A 370 -17.59 -24.72 2.50
CA LEU A 370 -18.13 -24.08 1.31
C LEU A 370 -19.62 -24.40 1.18
N LYS A 371 -20.45 -23.36 1.08
CA LYS A 371 -21.86 -23.53 0.75
C LYS A 371 -22.05 -23.38 -0.74
N ALA A 372 -22.61 -24.40 -1.38
CA ALA A 372 -22.84 -24.42 -2.82
C ALA A 372 -24.32 -24.55 -3.17
N ILE A 373 -24.68 -23.95 -4.30
CA ILE A 373 -26.02 -24.00 -4.89
C ILE A 373 -25.92 -24.39 -6.37
N PRO A 374 -27.00 -24.86 -7.01
CA PRO A 374 -27.02 -25.04 -8.46
C PRO A 374 -26.74 -23.71 -9.18
N SER A 375 -26.00 -23.76 -10.29
CA SER A 375 -25.69 -22.59 -11.11
C SER A 375 -26.93 -21.83 -11.60
N SER A 376 -28.05 -22.55 -11.77
CA SER A 376 -29.37 -22.00 -12.10
C SER A 376 -29.95 -21.08 -11.03
N ARG A 377 -29.40 -21.08 -9.81
CA ARG A 377 -29.80 -20.21 -8.70
C ARG A 377 -28.85 -19.03 -8.46
N LEU A 378 -27.75 -18.93 -9.20
CA LEU A 378 -26.86 -17.78 -9.20
C LEU A 378 -27.24 -16.81 -10.34
N VAL A 379 -27.65 -15.60 -9.98
CA VAL A 379 -28.22 -14.62 -10.90
C VAL A 379 -27.15 -13.63 -11.36
N ALA A 380 -26.87 -13.61 -12.67
CA ALA A 380 -25.96 -12.63 -13.25
C ALA A 380 -26.66 -11.27 -13.44
N ILE A 381 -26.01 -10.20 -12.99
CA ILE A 381 -26.50 -8.82 -13.12
C ILE A 381 -25.47 -7.94 -13.81
N GLN A 382 -25.95 -6.98 -14.60
CA GLN A 382 -25.15 -5.91 -15.18
C GLN A 382 -25.57 -4.58 -14.54
N LEU A 383 -24.59 -3.81 -14.08
CA LEU A 383 -24.79 -2.54 -13.39
C LEU A 383 -24.43 -1.36 -14.31
N TYR A 384 -25.09 -0.22 -14.13
CA TYR A 384 -24.91 0.98 -14.94
C TYR A 384 -24.06 2.04 -14.20
N ASP A 385 -22.77 1.78 -14.07
CA ASP A 385 -21.82 2.60 -13.30
C ASP A 385 -21.84 4.10 -13.67
N ASP A 386 -22.01 4.41 -14.96
CA ASP A 386 -22.03 5.79 -15.46
C ASP A 386 -23.35 6.53 -15.20
N LEU A 387 -24.46 5.79 -15.01
CA LEU A 387 -25.80 6.37 -14.92
C LEU A 387 -26.24 6.55 -13.46
N ALA A 388 -25.90 5.61 -12.58
CA ALA A 388 -26.37 5.59 -11.19
C ALA A 388 -25.27 5.32 -10.15
N PRO A 389 -24.14 6.06 -10.17
CA PRO A 389 -22.97 5.75 -9.35
C PRO A 389 -23.27 5.76 -7.84
N LYS A 390 -24.09 6.69 -7.33
CA LYS A 390 -24.38 6.77 -5.89
C LYS A 390 -25.30 5.64 -5.43
N SER A 391 -26.30 5.32 -6.24
CA SER A 391 -27.25 4.23 -5.98
C SER A 391 -26.55 2.87 -6.08
N LEU A 392 -25.57 2.74 -6.96
CA LEU A 392 -24.75 1.55 -7.09
C LEU A 392 -23.78 1.38 -5.93
N ASP A 393 -23.20 2.46 -5.44
CA ASP A 393 -22.36 2.43 -4.24
C ASP A 393 -23.16 1.91 -3.03
N TYR A 394 -24.40 2.39 -2.85
CA TYR A 394 -25.36 1.85 -1.88
C TYR A 394 -25.63 0.37 -2.12
N PHE A 395 -26.02 -0.01 -3.34
CA PHE A 395 -26.39 -1.39 -3.68
C PHE A 395 -25.23 -2.35 -3.40
N ARG A 396 -24.01 -2.03 -3.86
CA ARG A 396 -22.84 -2.88 -3.63
C ARG A 396 -22.49 -2.98 -2.14
N HIS A 397 -22.71 -1.93 -1.35
CA HIS A 397 -22.53 -1.96 0.10
C HIS A 397 -23.53 -2.93 0.76
N VAL A 398 -24.84 -2.72 0.54
CA VAL A 398 -25.88 -3.46 1.27
C VAL A 398 -25.98 -4.94 0.89
N VAL A 399 -25.44 -5.29 -0.27
CA VAL A 399 -25.35 -6.66 -0.79
C VAL A 399 -23.96 -7.27 -0.57
N GLY A 400 -22.96 -6.50 -0.13
CA GLY A 400 -21.61 -6.98 0.16
C GLY A 400 -20.70 -7.17 -1.06
N LEU A 401 -21.11 -6.70 -2.25
CA LEU A 401 -20.36 -6.82 -3.51
C LEU A 401 -19.10 -5.93 -3.57
N LYS A 402 -18.89 -5.04 -2.59
CA LYS A 402 -17.66 -4.25 -2.48
C LYS A 402 -16.46 -5.12 -2.12
N GLU A 403 -16.63 -6.10 -1.25
CA GLU A 403 -15.56 -6.97 -0.77
C GLU A 403 -15.58 -8.37 -1.39
N ARG A 404 -16.77 -8.83 -1.82
CA ARG A 404 -17.03 -10.21 -2.23
C ARG A 404 -17.59 -10.25 -3.66
N PRO A 405 -17.33 -11.33 -4.42
CA PRO A 405 -17.87 -11.48 -5.78
C PRO A 405 -19.36 -11.83 -5.80
N VAL A 406 -19.86 -12.51 -4.75
CA VAL A 406 -21.25 -12.97 -4.66
C VAL A 406 -21.98 -12.23 -3.56
N GLY A 407 -23.19 -11.79 -3.87
CA GLY A 407 -24.04 -11.00 -3.02
C GLY A 407 -25.34 -11.70 -2.63
N PRO A 408 -25.63 -11.92 -1.33
CA PRO A 408 -26.91 -12.47 -0.90
C PRO A 408 -28.03 -11.42 -0.93
N LEU A 409 -29.18 -11.80 -1.47
CA LEU A 409 -30.39 -10.99 -1.59
C LEU A 409 -31.60 -11.77 -1.08
N PRO A 410 -32.03 -11.51 0.17
CA PRO A 410 -33.24 -12.08 0.72
C PRO A 410 -34.46 -11.55 -0.02
N VAL A 411 -35.32 -12.47 -0.43
CA VAL A 411 -36.58 -12.17 -1.09
C VAL A 411 -37.57 -11.70 -0.04
N PHE A 412 -38.00 -10.45 -0.18
CA PHE A 412 -38.91 -9.81 0.76
C PHE A 412 -40.37 -10.01 0.37
N PHE A 413 -40.71 -9.82 -0.91
CA PHE A 413 -42.04 -10.07 -1.42
C PHE A 413 -41.99 -10.50 -2.89
N VAL A 414 -42.88 -11.39 -3.27
CA VAL A 414 -43.14 -11.75 -4.66
C VAL A 414 -44.58 -11.37 -4.96
N TYR A 415 -44.80 -10.46 -5.91
CA TYR A 415 -46.13 -9.97 -6.27
C TYR A 415 -46.31 -9.93 -7.78
N GLU A 416 -47.22 -10.76 -8.29
CA GLU A 416 -47.53 -10.94 -9.72
C GLU A 416 -46.24 -11.09 -10.56
N ASN A 417 -45.84 -10.01 -11.24
CA ASN A 417 -44.68 -9.98 -12.13
C ASN A 417 -43.47 -9.25 -11.52
N THR A 418 -43.39 -9.12 -10.19
CA THR A 418 -42.35 -8.34 -9.50
C THR A 418 -41.78 -9.12 -8.31
N VAL A 419 -40.45 -9.11 -8.19
CA VAL A 419 -39.73 -9.61 -7.00
C VAL A 419 -39.07 -8.44 -6.30
N LEU A 420 -39.33 -8.30 -5.00
CA LEU A 420 -38.72 -7.32 -4.14
C LEU A 420 -37.73 -8.00 -3.20
N PHE A 421 -36.56 -7.40 -3.03
CA PHE A 421 -35.54 -7.85 -2.10
C PHE A 421 -35.32 -6.80 -1.03
N LYS A 422 -35.05 -7.30 0.18
CA LYS A 422 -34.65 -6.47 1.32
C LYS A 422 -33.21 -6.80 1.67
N PRO A 423 -32.27 -5.85 1.53
CA PRO A 423 -30.87 -6.10 1.87
C PRO A 423 -30.68 -6.53 3.34
N VAL A 424 -29.65 -7.35 3.59
CA VAL A 424 -29.33 -7.89 4.92
C VAL A 424 -28.55 -6.87 5.77
N VAL A 425 -27.72 -6.05 5.12
CA VAL A 425 -26.84 -5.10 5.79
C VAL A 425 -27.56 -3.77 5.99
N ASP A 426 -27.64 -3.31 7.25
CA ASP A 426 -28.21 -2.01 7.56
C ASP A 426 -27.33 -0.88 7.02
N ALA A 427 -27.92 -0.07 6.14
CA ALA A 427 -27.27 1.05 5.48
C ALA A 427 -27.28 2.33 6.32
N VAL A 428 -26.99 2.26 7.64
CA VAL A 428 -27.13 3.37 8.60
C VAL A 428 -26.40 4.66 8.16
N ARG A 429 -25.39 4.53 7.30
CA ARG A 429 -24.58 5.64 6.77
C ARG A 429 -25.19 6.33 5.56
N TYR A 430 -26.01 5.64 4.77
CA TYR A 430 -26.70 6.23 3.64
C TYR A 430 -27.95 6.94 4.14
N LYS A 431 -27.75 8.16 4.65
CA LYS A 431 -28.84 9.00 5.19
C LYS A 431 -29.90 9.31 4.14
N GLU A 432 -29.48 9.41 2.89
CA GLU A 432 -30.32 9.80 1.76
C GLU A 432 -29.92 8.99 0.53
N LEU A 433 -30.91 8.42 -0.14
CA LEU A 433 -30.75 7.83 -1.45
C LEU A 433 -31.49 8.76 -2.43
N LEU A 434 -30.74 9.70 -3.00
CA LEU A 434 -31.29 10.72 -3.88
C LEU A 434 -31.82 10.09 -5.18
N PRO A 435 -32.83 10.69 -5.83
CA PRO A 435 -33.25 10.25 -7.15
C PRO A 435 -32.11 10.34 -8.17
N GLU A 436 -31.83 9.23 -8.85
CA GLU A 436 -30.69 9.06 -9.77
C GLU A 436 -31.10 8.03 -10.85
N ASN A 437 -30.75 8.26 -12.12
CA ASN A 437 -31.16 7.42 -13.26
C ASN A 437 -32.64 6.96 -13.21
N LYS A 438 -33.55 7.92 -13.04
CA LYS A 438 -35.00 7.63 -13.00
C LYS A 438 -35.51 7.18 -14.37
N PRO A 439 -36.52 6.32 -14.43
CA PRO A 439 -37.23 6.04 -15.67
C PRO A 439 -37.83 7.30 -16.28
N THR A 440 -37.56 7.52 -17.57
CA THR A 440 -38.17 8.59 -18.39
C THR A 440 -39.23 8.07 -19.36
N GLY A 441 -39.37 6.75 -19.45
CA GLY A 441 -40.29 6.07 -20.36
C GLY A 441 -40.59 4.64 -19.89
N PRO A 442 -41.12 3.78 -20.78
CA PRO A 442 -41.36 2.38 -20.46
C PRO A 442 -40.11 1.70 -19.92
N VAL A 443 -40.24 1.04 -18.77
CA VAL A 443 -39.18 0.27 -18.14
C VAL A 443 -39.20 -1.14 -18.73
N PRO A 444 -38.11 -1.61 -19.35
CA PRO A 444 -38.04 -2.96 -19.89
C PRO A 444 -38.07 -4.03 -18.80
N ALA A 445 -38.59 -5.21 -19.14
CA ALA A 445 -38.47 -6.42 -18.34
C ALA A 445 -37.00 -6.72 -17.98
N GLY A 446 -36.77 -7.22 -16.78
CA GLY A 446 -35.45 -7.53 -16.24
C GLY A 446 -34.66 -6.31 -15.76
N SER A 447 -35.20 -5.09 -15.85
CA SER A 447 -34.57 -3.91 -15.24
C SER A 447 -34.45 -4.08 -13.72
N LEU A 448 -33.29 -3.71 -13.18
CA LEU A 448 -33.00 -3.72 -11.75
C LEU A 448 -33.17 -2.31 -11.20
N GLY A 449 -34.08 -2.15 -10.24
CA GLY A 449 -34.42 -0.85 -9.66
C GLY A 449 -34.23 -0.81 -8.15
N LEU A 450 -33.87 0.36 -7.63
CA LEU A 450 -33.69 0.62 -6.21
C LEU A 450 -34.63 1.75 -5.79
N THR A 451 -35.41 1.57 -4.72
CA THR A 451 -36.32 2.61 -4.23
C THR A 451 -35.54 3.75 -3.60
N ASN A 452 -35.75 4.97 -4.07
CA ASN A 452 -35.09 6.17 -3.56
C ASN A 452 -35.90 6.83 -2.42
N GLN A 453 -35.45 7.98 -1.94
CA GLN A 453 -36.06 8.70 -0.81
C GLN A 453 -37.47 9.25 -1.05
N VAL A 454 -37.94 9.32 -2.30
CA VAL A 454 -39.30 9.74 -2.63
C VAL A 454 -40.31 8.63 -2.31
N ALA A 455 -39.87 7.37 -2.31
CA ALA A 455 -40.70 6.23 -1.94
C ALA A 455 -40.88 6.12 -0.42
N LYS A 456 -41.98 5.49 0.02
CA LYS A 456 -42.25 5.27 1.46
C LYS A 456 -41.21 4.38 2.13
N LYS A 457 -40.65 3.43 1.39
CA LYS A 457 -39.62 2.50 1.84
C LYS A 457 -38.40 2.64 0.95
N THR A 458 -37.41 3.40 1.39
CA THR A 458 -36.13 3.59 0.68
C THR A 458 -35.23 2.36 0.84
N GLY A 459 -34.47 2.03 -0.21
CA GLY A 459 -33.45 0.97 -0.16
C GLY A 459 -33.96 -0.43 -0.50
N LEU A 460 -35.20 -0.57 -0.97
CA LEU A 460 -35.72 -1.84 -1.51
C LEU A 460 -35.26 -2.02 -2.94
N LEU A 461 -34.80 -3.22 -3.23
CA LEU A 461 -34.43 -3.63 -4.59
C LEU A 461 -35.63 -4.30 -5.25
N GLY A 462 -35.84 -4.06 -6.54
CA GLY A 462 -36.92 -4.68 -7.29
C GLY A 462 -36.48 -5.10 -8.68
N VAL A 463 -37.06 -6.21 -9.15
CA VAL A 463 -36.94 -6.70 -10.52
C VAL A 463 -38.34 -7.01 -11.03
N LYS A 464 -38.62 -6.62 -12.27
CA LYS A 464 -39.89 -6.88 -12.93
C LYS A 464 -39.73 -7.82 -14.12
N PHE A 465 -40.68 -8.75 -14.30
CA PHE A 465 -40.66 -9.74 -15.38
C PHE A 465 -41.27 -9.26 -16.69
N VAL A 466 -41.97 -8.13 -16.67
CA VAL A 466 -42.67 -7.56 -17.83
C VAL A 466 -42.39 -6.07 -17.94
N ASP A 467 -42.51 -5.54 -19.16
CA ASP A 467 -42.41 -4.10 -19.41
C ASP A 467 -43.51 -3.34 -18.66
N ASP A 468 -43.18 -2.17 -18.11
CA ASP A 468 -44.15 -1.31 -17.43
C ASP A 468 -44.00 0.15 -17.84
N ARG A 469 -45.13 0.81 -18.08
CA ARG A 469 -45.20 2.22 -18.52
C ARG A 469 -45.55 3.21 -17.41
N ARG A 470 -45.86 2.70 -16.20
CA ARG A 470 -46.39 3.46 -15.06
C ARG A 470 -45.55 3.30 -13.80
N TYR A 471 -44.96 2.12 -13.59
CA TYR A 471 -44.23 1.79 -12.36
C TYR A 471 -42.82 1.27 -12.64
N GLY A 472 -41.90 1.57 -11.72
CA GLY A 472 -40.53 1.10 -11.72
C GLY A 472 -40.40 -0.38 -11.34
N PRO A 473 -39.17 -0.94 -11.40
CA PRO A 473 -38.91 -2.33 -11.04
C PRO A 473 -39.27 -2.70 -9.60
N SER A 474 -39.30 -1.71 -8.70
CA SER A 474 -39.68 -1.87 -7.30
C SER A 474 -41.18 -1.70 -7.03
N GLY A 475 -42.00 -1.52 -8.07
CA GLY A 475 -43.44 -1.21 -7.94
C GLY A 475 -43.74 0.23 -7.52
N GLU A 476 -42.73 1.04 -7.24
CA GLU A 476 -42.87 2.48 -6.96
C GLU A 476 -43.07 3.27 -8.25
N LYS A 477 -43.60 4.49 -8.15
CA LYS A 477 -43.67 5.42 -9.31
C LYS A 477 -42.26 5.71 -9.84
N PHE A 478 -42.16 6.14 -11.10
CA PHE A 478 -40.87 6.48 -11.73
C PHE A 478 -40.04 7.49 -10.92
N GLU A 479 -40.67 8.43 -10.23
CA GLU A 479 -39.97 9.39 -9.36
C GLU A 479 -39.29 8.73 -8.15
N GLY A 480 -39.85 7.62 -7.67
CA GLY A 480 -39.41 6.88 -6.48
C GLY A 480 -38.48 5.70 -6.76
N THR A 481 -38.04 5.50 -8.01
CA THR A 481 -37.16 4.39 -8.39
C THR A 481 -35.92 4.92 -9.11
N ASN A 482 -34.76 4.36 -8.77
CA ASN A 482 -33.50 4.56 -9.48
C ASN A 482 -33.19 3.28 -10.26
N ILE A 483 -32.99 3.36 -11.57
CA ILE A 483 -32.57 2.21 -12.35
C ILE A 483 -31.06 2.05 -12.17
N ILE A 484 -30.64 0.92 -11.63
CA ILE A 484 -29.23 0.67 -11.31
C ILE A 484 -28.58 -0.34 -12.27
N GLY A 485 -29.38 -1.08 -13.03
CA GLY A 485 -28.87 -2.11 -13.91
C GLY A 485 -29.96 -2.97 -14.53
N LYS A 486 -29.58 -4.20 -14.90
CA LYS A 486 -30.49 -5.24 -15.37
C LYS A 486 -30.03 -6.62 -14.94
N VAL A 487 -30.98 -7.53 -14.81
CA VAL A 487 -30.76 -8.96 -14.65
C VAL A 487 -30.55 -9.58 -16.03
N LEU A 488 -29.48 -10.34 -16.19
CA LEU A 488 -29.16 -11.01 -17.46
C LEU A 488 -29.94 -12.31 -17.60
N ASP A 489 -30.09 -13.06 -16.50
CA ASP A 489 -30.76 -14.35 -16.45
C ASP A 489 -32.12 -14.26 -15.75
N LEU A 490 -33.07 -13.54 -16.35
CA LEU A 490 -34.36 -13.25 -15.72
C LEU A 490 -35.16 -14.52 -15.36
N ASP A 491 -34.99 -15.60 -16.11
CA ASP A 491 -35.66 -16.88 -15.88
C ASP A 491 -35.33 -17.50 -14.51
N LYS A 492 -34.12 -17.25 -13.99
CA LYS A 492 -33.67 -17.78 -12.68
C LYS A 492 -34.47 -17.21 -11.50
N LEU A 493 -35.20 -16.12 -11.72
CA LEU A 493 -36.00 -15.45 -10.69
C LEU A 493 -37.48 -15.85 -10.71
N LYS A 494 -37.97 -16.58 -11.73
CA LYS A 494 -39.41 -16.86 -11.92
C LYS A 494 -40.02 -17.73 -10.82
N ASP A 495 -39.27 -18.70 -10.33
CA ASP A 495 -39.74 -19.69 -9.34
C ASP A 495 -39.35 -19.35 -7.89
N VAL A 496 -38.83 -18.15 -7.67
CA VAL A 496 -38.36 -17.69 -6.37
C VAL A 496 -39.53 -17.42 -5.43
N LYS A 497 -39.38 -17.79 -4.16
CA LYS A 497 -40.43 -17.65 -3.13
C LYS A 497 -40.06 -16.61 -2.08
N GLU A 498 -41.08 -16.04 -1.43
CA GLU A 498 -40.89 -15.16 -0.29
C GLU A 498 -40.09 -15.86 0.82
N GLY A 499 -39.12 -15.16 1.41
CA GLY A 499 -38.21 -15.70 2.42
C GLY A 499 -37.03 -16.51 1.87
N GLU A 500 -36.95 -16.75 0.55
CA GLU A 500 -35.80 -17.41 -0.08
C GLU A 500 -34.60 -16.46 -0.18
N MET A 501 -33.39 -17.04 -0.26
CA MET A 501 -32.15 -16.30 -0.53
C MET A 501 -31.78 -16.44 -2.02
N VAL A 502 -31.71 -15.32 -2.72
CA VAL A 502 -31.14 -15.25 -4.07
C VAL A 502 -29.70 -14.80 -3.97
N TYR A 503 -28.82 -15.34 -4.82
CA TYR A 503 -27.43 -14.90 -4.89
C TYR A 503 -27.18 -14.21 -6.23
N VAL A 504 -26.52 -13.05 -6.20
CA VAL A 504 -26.18 -12.28 -7.39
C VAL A 504 -24.68 -12.21 -7.62
N LEU A 505 -24.30 -12.19 -8.90
CA LEU A 505 -22.94 -11.99 -9.39
C LEU A 505 -22.94 -10.81 -10.37
N GLU A 506 -22.09 -9.81 -10.09
CA GLU A 506 -21.88 -8.68 -11.00
C GLU A 506 -21.00 -9.10 -12.18
N VAL A 507 -21.49 -8.94 -13.41
CA VAL A 507 -20.71 -9.14 -14.64
C VAL A 507 -20.20 -7.78 -15.11
N ARG A 508 -18.87 -7.59 -15.03
CA ARG A 508 -18.20 -6.38 -15.52
C ARG A 508 -17.87 -6.50 -17.00
N GLN A 509 -18.06 -5.41 -17.74
CA GLN A 509 -17.64 -5.28 -19.14
C GLN A 509 -16.22 -4.69 -19.25
#